data_AF-A0A957KBB1-F1
#
_entry.id   AF-A0A957KBB1-F1
#
_cell.length_a   1.000
_cell.length_b   1.000
_cell.length_c   1.000
_cell.angle_alpha   90.00
_cell.angle_beta   90.00
_cell.angle_gamma   90.00
#
_symmetry.space_group_name_H-M   'P 1'
#
loop_
_entity.id
_entity.type
_entity.pdbx_description
1 polymer ?
#
loop_
_entity_poly.entity_id
_entity_poly.type
_entity_poly.pdbx_seq_one_letter_code
_entity_poly.pdbx_strand_id
1 'polypeptide(L)'
;METLTILGLLLAAMLVFLLIAYWRSAPAQPVTRTSDEEFLVRIDQAQVQLEQEQQRRASAEKERDQLEAELKQLREHPLPSAGARQEQVQLQAENDKLRQQLATAQKRSADLAGQLARQTPAVAVAEGGNDADPTELIRLREQMADLESQLQDAQALAGQFPIQAVEIRRLEHQLTEMRAERDDLKAKVTEAAVYIRDVQKRYQLVLDKMRQLLVQRE
;
A
#
# COMPACT_ATOMS: atom_id res chain seq x y z
N MET A 1 29.28 75.78 -59.81
CA MET A 1 29.39 74.46 -59.14
C MET A 1 28.21 74.18 -58.19
N GLU A 2 27.34 75.15 -57.87
CA GLU A 2 26.26 74.98 -56.87
C GLU A 2 24.89 74.58 -57.45
N THR A 3 24.69 74.65 -58.77
CA THR A 3 23.41 74.29 -59.42
C THR A 3 23.25 72.78 -59.64
N LEU A 4 24.35 72.03 -59.69
CA LEU A 4 24.36 70.57 -59.86
C LEU A 4 23.93 69.83 -58.59
N THR A 5 24.22 70.37 -57.40
CA THR A 5 23.83 69.79 -56.10
C THR A 5 22.34 69.96 -55.81
N ILE A 6 21.75 71.10 -56.20
CA ILE A 6 20.31 71.36 -56.01
C ILE A 6 19.48 70.46 -56.93
N LEU A 7 19.92 70.26 -58.18
CA LEU A 7 19.24 69.35 -59.12
C LEU A 7 19.29 67.89 -58.64
N GLY A 8 20.43 67.46 -58.07
CA GLY A 8 20.59 66.12 -57.49
C GLY A 8 19.68 65.87 -56.29
N LEU A 9 19.51 66.87 -55.41
CA LEU A 9 18.60 66.80 -54.27
C LEU A 9 17.13 66.72 -54.67
N LEU A 10 16.72 67.48 -55.69
CA LEU A 10 15.35 67.41 -56.23
C LEU A 10 15.04 66.03 -56.83
N LEU A 11 16.00 65.43 -57.53
CA LEU A 11 15.84 64.11 -58.15
C LEU A 11 15.75 63.00 -57.09
N ALA A 12 16.55 63.09 -56.02
CA ALA A 12 16.46 62.19 -54.88
C ALA A 12 15.11 62.32 -54.14
N ALA A 13 14.62 63.54 -53.92
CA ALA A 13 13.31 63.77 -53.30
C ALA A 13 12.16 63.22 -54.16
N MET A 14 12.25 63.37 -55.49
CA MET A 14 11.24 62.84 -56.40
C MET A 14 11.23 61.30 -56.43
N LEU A 15 12.39 60.66 -56.35
CA LEU A 15 12.50 59.21 -56.24
C LEU A 15 11.93 58.68 -54.93
N VAL A 16 12.19 59.35 -53.81
CA VAL A 16 11.60 58.99 -52.50
C VAL A 16 10.08 59.15 -52.54
N PHE A 17 9.58 60.24 -53.14
CA PHE A 17 8.14 60.47 -53.28
C PHE A 17 7.47 59.41 -54.17
N LEU A 18 8.11 59.02 -55.27
CA LEU A 18 7.66 57.92 -56.13
C LEU A 18 7.69 56.58 -55.42
N LEU A 19 8.70 56.33 -54.56
CA LEU A 19 8.79 55.09 -53.77
C LEU A 19 7.65 55.01 -52.73
N ILE A 20 7.34 56.13 -52.06
CA ILE A 20 6.24 56.23 -51.10
C ILE A 20 4.89 56.10 -51.82
N ALA A 21 4.73 56.75 -52.98
CA ALA A 21 3.52 56.63 -53.80
C ALA A 21 3.33 55.20 -54.32
N TYR A 22 4.41 54.51 -54.71
CA TYR A 22 4.39 53.11 -55.13
C TYR A 22 3.98 52.17 -53.99
N TRP A 23 4.54 52.35 -52.78
CA TRP A 23 4.11 51.58 -51.60
C TRP A 23 2.66 51.86 -51.19
N ARG A 24 2.16 53.07 -51.42
CA ARG A 24 0.78 53.45 -51.10
C ARG A 24 -0.24 53.03 -52.16
N SER A 25 0.21 52.75 -53.38
CA SER A 25 -0.64 52.33 -54.52
C SER A 25 -0.52 50.85 -54.86
N ALA A 26 0.32 50.10 -54.13
CA ALA A 26 0.32 48.64 -54.20
C ALA A 26 -1.06 48.11 -53.77
N PRO A 27 -1.80 47.41 -54.65
CA PRO A 27 -3.10 46.85 -54.27
C PRO A 27 -2.87 45.84 -53.16
N ALA A 28 -3.49 46.11 -51.99
CA ALA A 28 -3.56 45.15 -50.90
C ALA A 28 -4.20 43.87 -51.45
N GLN A 29 -3.38 42.82 -51.59
CA GLN A 29 -3.91 41.49 -51.80
C GLN A 29 -4.80 41.15 -50.59
N PRO A 30 -5.97 40.56 -50.79
CA PRO A 30 -6.83 40.15 -49.68
C PRO A 30 -6.14 39.02 -48.92
N VAL A 31 -5.43 39.38 -47.84
CA VAL A 31 -4.98 38.44 -46.83
C VAL A 31 -6.22 37.84 -46.19
N THR A 32 -6.31 36.51 -46.18
CA THR A 32 -7.42 35.72 -45.66
C THR A 32 -7.55 35.90 -44.14
N ARG A 33 -8.24 36.96 -43.72
CA ARG A 33 -8.48 37.34 -42.32
C ARG A 33 -9.13 36.24 -41.47
N THR A 34 -9.84 35.30 -42.10
CA THR A 34 -10.50 34.16 -41.44
C THR A 34 -9.52 33.05 -41.02
N SER A 35 -8.45 32.83 -41.77
CA SER A 35 -7.46 31.77 -41.47
C SER A 35 -6.60 32.13 -40.26
N ASP A 36 -6.25 33.41 -40.11
CA ASP A 36 -5.45 33.89 -38.98
C ASP A 36 -6.25 33.90 -37.67
N GLU A 37 -7.54 34.26 -37.71
CA GLU A 37 -8.42 34.21 -36.53
C GLU A 37 -8.68 32.77 -36.07
N GLU A 38 -8.95 31.84 -37.00
CA GLU A 38 -9.10 30.42 -36.66
C GLU A 38 -7.82 29.81 -36.08
N PHE A 39 -6.65 30.23 -36.57
CA PHE A 39 -5.35 29.78 -36.06
C PHE A 39 -5.10 30.26 -34.64
N LEU A 40 -5.37 31.54 -34.35
CA LEU A 40 -5.23 32.11 -33.02
C LEU A 40 -6.15 31.40 -32.02
N VAL A 41 -7.39 31.09 -32.41
CA VAL A 41 -8.33 30.30 -31.59
C VAL A 41 -7.78 28.89 -31.32
N ARG A 42 -7.16 28.23 -32.30
CA ARG A 42 -6.55 26.89 -32.11
C ARG A 42 -5.34 26.93 -31.17
N ILE A 43 -4.53 27.99 -31.21
CA ILE A 43 -3.42 28.19 -30.26
C ILE A 43 -3.96 28.40 -28.85
N ASP A 44 -4.95 29.28 -28.69
CA ASP A 44 -5.54 29.59 -27.39
C ASP A 44 -6.18 28.35 -26.75
N GLN A 45 -6.91 27.56 -27.54
CA GLN A 45 -7.44 26.25 -27.11
C GLN A 45 -6.34 25.26 -26.73
N ALA A 46 -5.23 25.21 -27.47
CA ALA A 46 -4.13 24.31 -27.15
C ALA A 46 -3.37 24.74 -25.89
N GLN A 47 -3.27 26.04 -25.61
CA GLN A 47 -2.69 26.58 -24.37
C GLN A 47 -3.55 26.21 -23.16
N VAL A 48 -4.87 26.40 -23.25
CA VAL A 48 -5.80 25.97 -22.19
C VAL A 48 -5.71 24.46 -21.93
N GLN A 49 -5.61 23.64 -22.99
CA GLN A 49 -5.41 22.20 -22.84
C GLN A 49 -4.07 21.86 -22.17
N LEU A 50 -3.00 22.59 -22.48
CA LEU A 50 -1.71 22.41 -21.83
C LEU A 50 -1.79 22.70 -20.33
N GLU A 51 -2.41 23.81 -19.95
CA GLU A 51 -2.60 24.20 -18.55
C GLU A 51 -3.44 23.17 -17.77
N GLN A 52 -4.52 22.67 -18.39
CA GLN A 52 -5.35 21.60 -17.80
C GLN A 52 -4.56 20.31 -17.59
N GLU A 53 -3.76 19.88 -18.57
CA GLU A 53 -2.94 18.67 -18.42
C GLU A 53 -1.80 18.88 -17.41
N GLN A 54 -1.23 20.09 -17.29
CA GLN A 54 -0.27 20.42 -16.23
C GLN A 54 -0.91 20.32 -14.84
N GLN A 55 -2.11 20.88 -14.65
CA GLN A 55 -2.83 20.75 -13.39
C GLN A 55 -3.13 19.29 -13.04
N ARG A 56 -3.56 18.50 -14.03
CA ARG A 56 -3.82 17.05 -13.85
C ARG A 56 -2.56 16.28 -13.48
N ARG A 57 -1.41 16.60 -14.07
CA ARG A 57 -0.12 16.01 -13.67
C ARG A 57 0.21 16.36 -12.22
N ALA A 58 0.13 17.64 -11.86
CA ALA A 58 0.46 18.10 -10.52
C ALA A 58 -0.45 17.49 -9.45
N SER A 59 -1.74 17.29 -9.74
CA SER A 59 -2.66 16.61 -8.82
C SER A 59 -2.34 15.11 -8.70
N ALA A 60 -2.08 14.44 -9.82
CA ALA A 60 -1.76 13.01 -9.85
C ALA A 60 -0.43 12.70 -9.14
N GLU A 61 0.57 13.56 -9.30
CA GLU A 61 1.87 13.43 -8.62
C GLU A 61 1.70 13.61 -7.10
N LYS A 62 0.91 14.59 -6.66
CA LYS A 62 0.58 14.75 -5.23
C LYS A 62 -0.11 13.53 -4.64
N GLU A 63 -1.08 12.96 -5.36
CA GLU A 63 -1.80 11.77 -4.94
C GLU A 63 -0.87 10.55 -4.86
N ARG A 64 0.01 10.36 -5.85
CA ARG A 64 1.05 9.32 -5.80
C ARG A 64 1.98 9.52 -4.60
N ASP A 65 2.45 10.74 -4.36
CA ASP A 65 3.37 11.02 -3.26
C ASP A 65 2.71 10.79 -1.89
N GLN A 66 1.40 11.10 -1.77
CA GLN A 66 0.60 10.77 -0.58
C GLN A 66 0.47 9.25 -0.41
N LEU A 67 0.11 8.52 -1.46
CA LEU A 67 0.00 7.06 -1.42
C LEU A 67 1.36 6.40 -1.13
N GLU A 68 2.47 6.93 -1.67
CA GLU A 68 3.82 6.46 -1.36
C GLU A 68 4.21 6.75 0.09
N ALA A 69 3.82 7.91 0.64
CA ALA A 69 4.03 8.24 2.04
C ALA A 69 3.22 7.31 2.96
N GLU A 70 1.96 7.02 2.64
CA GLU A 70 1.13 6.04 3.36
C GLU A 70 1.72 4.62 3.25
N LEU A 71 2.20 4.22 2.07
CA LEU A 71 2.85 2.92 1.86
C LEU A 71 4.17 2.84 2.63
N LYS A 72 4.90 3.96 2.73
CA LYS A 72 6.12 4.07 3.54
C LYS A 72 5.80 4.02 5.03
N GLN A 73 4.76 4.69 5.49
CA GLN A 73 4.27 4.58 6.87
C GLN A 73 3.81 3.16 7.20
N LEU A 74 3.11 2.47 6.30
CA LEU A 74 2.73 1.05 6.45
C LEU A 74 3.91 0.08 6.30
N ARG A 75 5.07 0.56 5.82
CA ARG A 75 6.34 -0.18 5.83
C ARG A 75 7.15 0.10 7.09
N GLU A 76 7.14 1.34 7.57
CA GLU A 76 7.82 1.82 8.78
C GLU A 76 7.09 1.40 10.06
N HIS A 77 5.76 1.26 10.00
CA HIS A 77 4.98 0.39 10.88
C HIS A 77 5.13 -1.03 10.33
N PRO A 78 6.05 -1.84 10.85
CA PRO A 78 6.43 -3.06 10.20
C PRO A 78 5.24 -4.03 10.18
N LEU A 79 4.66 -4.24 9.00
CA LEU A 79 4.17 -5.55 8.65
C LEU A 79 5.38 -6.42 8.35
N PRO A 80 5.64 -7.47 9.13
CA PRO A 80 7.02 -7.80 9.37
C PRO A 80 7.40 -8.87 8.34
N SER A 81 8.07 -8.40 7.28
CA SER A 81 8.04 -9.02 5.96
C SER A 81 9.06 -10.15 5.77
N ALA A 82 10.03 -10.28 6.67
CA ALA A 82 10.86 -11.46 6.85
C ALA A 82 10.93 -11.84 8.34
N GLY A 83 11.18 -10.85 9.21
CA GLY A 83 11.21 -11.00 10.67
C GLY A 83 9.95 -11.62 11.26
N ALA A 84 8.73 -11.18 10.88
CA ALA A 84 7.51 -11.84 11.37
C ALA A 84 6.79 -12.72 10.38
N ARG A 85 7.38 -13.02 9.23
CA ARG A 85 7.14 -14.36 8.68
C ARG A 85 7.84 -15.39 9.56
N GLN A 86 9.06 -15.09 9.99
CA GLN A 86 9.82 -15.96 10.87
C GLN A 86 9.21 -16.01 12.28
N GLU A 87 8.80 -14.87 12.84
CA GLU A 87 8.05 -14.78 14.12
C GLU A 87 6.66 -15.41 14.00
N GLN A 88 5.95 -15.27 12.88
CA GLN A 88 4.69 -15.98 12.66
C GLN A 88 4.90 -17.49 12.57
N VAL A 89 5.93 -17.96 11.88
CA VAL A 89 6.30 -19.39 11.85
C VAL A 89 6.72 -19.87 13.24
N GLN A 90 7.42 -19.04 14.02
CA GLN A 90 7.80 -19.35 15.40
C GLN A 90 6.59 -19.40 16.32
N LEU A 91 5.70 -18.41 16.26
CA LEU A 91 4.45 -18.36 17.03
C LEU A 91 3.52 -19.52 16.65
N GLN A 92 3.50 -19.92 15.38
CA GLN A 92 2.71 -21.05 14.92
C GLN A 92 3.33 -22.39 15.35
N ALA A 93 4.65 -22.53 15.26
CA ALA A 93 5.36 -23.69 15.82
C ALA A 93 5.23 -23.77 17.34
N GLU A 94 5.23 -22.63 18.03
CA GLU A 94 4.98 -22.53 19.46
C GLU A 94 3.52 -22.86 19.78
N ASN A 95 2.56 -22.43 18.96
CA ASN A 95 1.15 -22.83 19.08
C ASN A 95 0.98 -24.33 18.90
N ASP A 96 1.63 -24.94 17.91
CA ASP A 96 1.59 -26.37 17.67
C ASP A 96 2.23 -27.14 18.82
N LYS A 97 3.36 -26.66 19.34
CA LYS A 97 4.01 -27.20 20.54
C LYS A 97 3.10 -27.10 21.75
N LEU A 98 2.43 -25.97 21.94
CA LEU A 98 1.48 -25.74 23.03
C LEU A 98 0.25 -26.65 22.88
N ARG A 99 -0.30 -26.82 21.68
CA ARG A 99 -1.38 -27.78 21.40
C ARG A 99 -0.96 -29.22 21.70
N GLN A 100 0.27 -29.57 21.36
CA GLN A 100 0.82 -30.89 21.63
C GLN A 100 1.04 -31.11 23.13
N GLN A 101 1.50 -30.08 23.86
CA GLN A 101 1.60 -30.08 25.31
C GLN A 101 0.21 -30.19 25.97
N LEU A 102 -0.80 -29.48 25.48
CA LEU A 102 -2.18 -29.59 25.94
C LEU A 102 -2.73 -31.00 25.73
N ALA A 103 -2.57 -31.57 24.53
CA ALA A 103 -3.01 -32.94 24.24
C ALA A 103 -2.31 -33.95 25.15
N THR A 104 -1.01 -33.75 25.42
CA THR A 104 -0.24 -34.60 26.35
C THR A 104 -0.72 -34.43 27.79
N ALA A 105 -1.00 -33.20 28.23
CA ALA A 105 -1.51 -32.91 29.57
C ALA A 105 -2.93 -33.46 29.77
N GLN A 106 -3.80 -33.35 28.77
CA GLN A 106 -5.14 -33.96 28.79
C GLN A 106 -5.09 -35.48 28.80
N LYS A 107 -4.17 -36.09 28.04
CA LYS A 107 -3.96 -37.53 28.09
C LYS A 107 -3.45 -37.96 29.47
N ARG A 108 -2.46 -37.25 30.02
CA ARG A 108 -1.92 -37.53 31.36
C ARG A 108 -2.97 -37.36 32.44
N SER A 109 -3.84 -36.35 32.35
CA SER A 109 -4.94 -36.17 33.31
C SER A 109 -5.98 -37.30 33.20
N ALA A 110 -6.29 -37.76 31.99
CA ALA A 110 -7.16 -38.91 31.79
C ALA A 110 -6.55 -40.21 32.36
N ASP A 111 -5.25 -40.43 32.15
CA ASP A 111 -4.52 -41.59 32.68
C ASP A 111 -4.44 -41.57 34.22
N LEU A 112 -4.15 -40.40 34.81
CA LEU A 112 -4.12 -40.19 36.26
C LEU A 112 -5.50 -40.37 36.88
N ALA A 113 -6.56 -39.81 36.28
CA ALA A 113 -7.93 -40.00 36.72
C ALA A 113 -8.35 -41.49 36.65
N GLY A 114 -7.91 -42.21 35.62
CA GLY A 114 -8.12 -43.66 35.49
C GLY A 114 -7.39 -44.48 36.54
N GLN A 115 -6.17 -44.08 36.93
CA GLN A 115 -5.43 -44.71 38.02
C GLN A 115 -6.10 -44.46 39.37
N LEU A 116 -6.50 -43.22 39.65
CA LEU A 116 -7.29 -42.86 40.83
C LEU A 116 -8.55 -43.71 40.91
N ALA A 117 -9.36 -43.76 39.85
CA ALA A 117 -10.60 -44.55 39.80
C ALA A 117 -10.41 -46.06 40.03
N ARG A 118 -9.21 -46.60 39.76
CA ARG A 118 -8.86 -48.00 40.05
C ARG A 118 -8.36 -48.19 41.48
N GLN A 119 -7.67 -47.21 42.04
CA GLN A 119 -7.14 -47.25 43.41
C GLN A 119 -8.22 -46.94 44.46
N THR A 120 -9.19 -46.06 44.17
CA THR A 120 -10.27 -45.72 45.11
C THR A 120 -11.05 -46.95 45.62
N PRO A 121 -11.51 -47.89 44.78
CA PRO A 121 -12.17 -49.10 45.28
C PRO A 121 -11.21 -50.05 46.01
N ALA A 122 -9.92 -50.09 45.64
CA ALA A 122 -8.92 -50.90 46.33
C ALA A 122 -8.66 -50.40 47.76
N VAL A 123 -8.59 -49.08 47.95
CA VAL A 123 -8.49 -48.46 49.28
C VAL A 123 -9.77 -48.68 50.08
N ALA A 124 -10.95 -48.51 49.48
CA ALA A 124 -12.22 -48.74 50.17
C ALA A 124 -12.40 -50.20 50.62
N VAL A 125 -11.93 -51.18 49.84
CA VAL A 125 -11.92 -52.60 50.21
C VAL A 125 -10.91 -52.89 51.32
N ALA A 126 -9.73 -52.28 51.27
CA ALA A 126 -8.72 -52.40 52.33
C ALA A 126 -9.20 -51.76 53.64
N GLU A 127 -9.91 -50.62 53.60
CA GLU A 127 -10.46 -49.97 54.80
C GLU A 127 -11.64 -50.74 55.42
N GLY A 128 -12.38 -51.53 54.63
CA GLY A 128 -13.52 -52.33 55.10
C GLY A 128 -13.15 -53.73 55.61
N GLY A 129 -11.91 -54.19 55.38
CA GLY A 129 -11.44 -55.51 55.80
C GLY A 129 -10.73 -55.48 57.16
N ASN A 130 -11.05 -56.43 58.06
CA ASN A 130 -10.45 -56.53 59.40
C ASN A 130 -8.96 -56.92 59.41
N ASP A 131 -8.38 -57.33 58.26
CA ASP A 131 -7.01 -57.84 58.14
C ASP A 131 -6.06 -56.92 57.34
N ALA A 132 -6.47 -55.69 57.04
CA ALA A 132 -5.64 -54.77 56.27
C ALA A 132 -4.45 -54.26 57.10
N ASP A 133 -3.23 -54.36 56.56
CA ASP A 133 -2.04 -53.78 57.17
C ASP A 133 -2.17 -52.24 57.17
N PRO A 134 -2.21 -51.58 58.35
CA PRO A 134 -2.35 -50.13 58.44
C PRO A 134 -1.21 -49.39 57.72
N THR A 135 -0.04 -50.02 57.58
CA THR A 135 1.12 -49.48 56.87
C THR A 135 0.88 -49.42 55.36
N GLU A 136 0.19 -50.41 54.79
CA GLU A 136 -0.18 -50.42 53.38
C GLU A 136 -1.29 -49.41 53.07
N LEU A 137 -2.25 -49.26 53.98
CA LEU A 137 -3.30 -48.25 53.90
C LEU A 137 -2.75 -46.82 53.90
N ILE A 138 -1.76 -46.52 54.75
CA ILE A 138 -1.09 -45.22 54.77
C ILE A 138 -0.37 -44.97 53.44
N ARG A 139 0.39 -45.95 52.93
CA ARG A 139 1.07 -45.83 51.62
C ARG A 139 0.11 -45.63 50.46
N LEU A 140 -1.01 -46.34 50.44
CA LEU A 140 -2.04 -46.17 49.41
C LEU A 140 -2.70 -44.79 49.46
N ARG A 141 -2.96 -44.26 50.67
CA ARG A 141 -3.48 -42.89 50.83
C ARG A 141 -2.47 -41.83 50.39
N GLU A 142 -1.19 -42.00 50.71
CA GLU A 142 -0.12 -41.11 50.23
C GLU A 142 -0.03 -41.14 48.70
N GLN A 143 -0.10 -42.32 48.08
CA GLN A 143 -0.11 -42.44 46.62
C GLN A 143 -1.34 -41.78 45.98
N MET A 144 -2.53 -41.91 46.56
CA MET A 144 -3.71 -41.20 46.06
C MET A 144 -3.58 -39.68 46.18
N ALA A 145 -3.04 -39.18 47.30
CA ALA A 145 -2.82 -37.74 47.50
C ALA A 145 -1.81 -37.18 46.47
N ASP A 146 -0.73 -37.91 46.20
CA ASP A 146 0.25 -37.53 45.17
C ASP A 146 -0.37 -37.53 43.77
N LEU A 147 -1.21 -38.51 43.45
CA LEU A 147 -1.93 -38.58 42.17
C LEU A 147 -2.94 -37.44 42.01
N GLU A 148 -3.66 -37.07 43.08
CA GLU A 148 -4.59 -35.94 43.09
C GLU A 148 -3.88 -34.61 42.88
N SER A 149 -2.73 -34.39 43.54
CA SER A 149 -1.91 -33.20 43.34
C SER A 149 -1.42 -33.11 41.89
N GLN A 150 -0.92 -34.20 41.33
CA GLN A 150 -0.47 -34.24 39.93
C GLN A 150 -1.62 -34.01 38.94
N LEU A 151 -2.83 -34.46 39.27
CA LEU A 151 -4.02 -34.22 38.46
C LEU A 151 -4.41 -32.75 38.47
N GLN A 152 -4.41 -32.10 39.63
CA GLN A 152 -4.68 -30.66 39.75
C GLN A 152 -3.68 -29.82 38.97
N ASP A 153 -2.38 -30.13 39.06
CA ASP A 153 -1.34 -29.43 38.31
C ASP A 153 -1.52 -29.61 36.79
N ALA A 154 -1.84 -30.82 36.34
CA ALA A 154 -2.11 -31.11 34.93
C ALA A 154 -3.36 -30.39 34.41
N GLN A 155 -4.41 -30.26 35.22
CA GLN A 155 -5.63 -29.53 34.89
C GLN A 155 -5.41 -28.02 34.88
N ALA A 156 -4.65 -27.48 35.84
CA ALA A 156 -4.27 -26.07 35.88
C ALA A 156 -3.46 -25.68 34.63
N LEU A 157 -2.52 -26.54 34.22
CA LEU A 157 -1.78 -26.35 32.97
C LEU A 157 -2.74 -26.34 31.77
N ALA A 158 -3.62 -27.35 31.68
CA ALA A 158 -4.57 -27.48 30.58
C ALA A 158 -5.54 -26.27 30.46
N GLY A 159 -5.90 -25.65 31.59
CA GLY A 159 -6.78 -24.48 31.65
C GLY A 159 -6.15 -23.18 31.12
N GLN A 160 -4.81 -23.06 31.07
CA GLN A 160 -4.12 -21.86 30.58
C GLN A 160 -4.00 -21.79 29.05
N PHE A 161 -3.98 -22.93 28.36
CA PHE A 161 -3.86 -23.02 26.90
C PHE A 161 -4.96 -22.34 26.07
N PRO A 162 -6.26 -22.39 26.42
CA PRO A 162 -7.31 -21.76 25.60
C PRO A 162 -7.18 -20.23 25.54
N ILE A 163 -6.57 -19.58 26.53
CA ILE A 163 -6.41 -18.12 26.55
C ILE A 163 -5.34 -17.68 25.55
N GLN A 164 -4.19 -18.37 25.54
CA GLN A 164 -3.10 -18.08 24.60
C GLN A 164 -3.47 -18.36 23.14
N ALA A 165 -4.32 -19.37 22.89
CA ALA A 165 -4.79 -19.71 21.54
C ALA A 165 -5.75 -18.69 20.92
N VAL A 166 -6.42 -17.86 21.73
CA VAL A 166 -7.31 -16.80 21.26
C VAL A 166 -6.52 -15.54 20.89
N GLU A 167 -5.51 -15.18 21.69
CA GLU A 167 -4.62 -14.06 21.39
C GLU A 167 -3.80 -14.30 20.12
N ILE A 168 -3.28 -15.51 19.94
CA ILE A 168 -2.55 -15.88 18.71
C ILE A 168 -3.46 -15.75 17.48
N ARG A 169 -4.71 -16.26 17.54
CA ARG A 169 -5.67 -16.10 16.44
C ARG A 169 -6.03 -14.65 16.16
N ARG A 170 -6.16 -13.83 17.20
CA ARG A 170 -6.43 -12.39 17.05
C ARG A 170 -5.27 -11.68 16.34
N LEU A 171 -4.03 -11.97 16.74
CA LEU A 171 -2.84 -11.42 16.11
C LEU A 171 -2.68 -11.89 14.66
N GLU A 172 -2.96 -13.17 14.37
CA GLU A 172 -2.99 -13.70 13.01
C GLU A 172 -4.00 -12.98 12.11
N HIS A 173 -5.19 -12.68 12.65
CA HIS A 173 -6.23 -11.96 11.92
C HIS A 173 -5.80 -10.53 11.61
N GLN A 174 -5.30 -9.79 12.61
CA GLN A 174 -4.80 -8.42 12.43
C GLN A 174 -3.66 -8.36 11.41
N LEU A 175 -2.77 -9.35 11.41
CA LEU A 175 -1.65 -9.41 10.47
C LEU A 175 -2.14 -9.69 9.03
N THR A 176 -3.21 -10.47 8.88
CA THR A 176 -3.83 -10.75 7.58
C THR A 176 -4.52 -9.52 7.00
N GLU A 177 -5.27 -8.79 7.83
CA GLU A 177 -5.92 -7.52 7.44
C GLU A 177 -4.89 -6.48 7.00
N MET A 178 -3.87 -6.25 7.84
CA MET A 178 -2.80 -5.31 7.53
C MET A 178 -2.03 -5.70 6.24
N ARG A 179 -1.84 -7.01 5.96
CA ARG A 179 -1.26 -7.46 4.68
C ARG A 179 -2.15 -7.10 3.49
N ALA A 180 -3.47 -7.30 3.62
CA ALA A 180 -4.42 -6.97 2.57
C ALA A 180 -4.45 -5.47 2.27
N GLU A 181 -4.45 -4.62 3.30
CA GLU A 181 -4.37 -3.16 3.15
C GLU A 181 -3.11 -2.73 2.42
N ARG A 182 -1.95 -3.29 2.77
CA ARG A 182 -0.68 -2.98 2.10
C ARG A 182 -0.67 -3.42 0.63
N ASP A 183 -1.28 -4.55 0.32
CA ASP A 183 -1.34 -5.04 -1.07
C ASP A 183 -2.33 -4.19 -1.91
N ASP A 184 -3.45 -3.76 -1.33
CA ASP A 184 -4.38 -2.79 -1.94
C ASP A 184 -3.70 -1.44 -2.20
N LEU A 185 -2.99 -0.89 -1.22
CA LEU A 185 -2.28 0.38 -1.39
C LEU A 185 -1.21 0.29 -2.48
N LYS A 186 -0.51 -0.85 -2.56
CA LYS A 186 0.48 -1.09 -3.63
C LYS A 186 -0.17 -1.15 -5.01
N ALA A 187 -1.37 -1.72 -5.10
CA ALA A 187 -2.16 -1.70 -6.34
C ALA A 187 -2.52 -0.26 -6.73
N LYS A 188 -3.02 0.55 -5.77
CA LYS A 188 -3.33 1.98 -5.98
C LYS A 188 -2.12 2.80 -6.42
N VAL A 189 -0.95 2.61 -5.81
CA VAL A 189 0.30 3.27 -6.27
C VAL A 189 0.65 2.89 -7.70
N THR A 190 0.46 1.61 -8.07
CA THR A 190 0.73 1.13 -9.43
C THR A 190 -0.25 1.75 -10.43
N GLU A 191 -1.53 1.83 -10.08
CA GLU A 191 -2.57 2.47 -10.90
C GLU A 191 -2.30 3.97 -11.07
N ALA A 192 -1.98 4.68 -9.98
CA ALA A 192 -1.59 6.09 -10.02
C ALA A 192 -0.38 6.32 -10.94
N ALA A 193 0.63 5.44 -10.90
CA ALA A 193 1.79 5.52 -11.79
C ALA A 193 1.41 5.34 -13.28
N VAL A 194 0.46 4.47 -13.59
CA VAL A 194 -0.08 4.31 -14.94
C VAL A 194 -0.84 5.57 -15.37
N TYR A 195 -1.70 6.10 -14.50
CA TYR A 195 -2.43 7.34 -14.77
C TYR A 195 -1.50 8.52 -15.05
N ILE A 196 -0.46 8.73 -14.23
CA ILE A 196 0.56 9.77 -14.46
C ILE A 196 1.21 9.58 -15.83
N ARG A 197 1.57 8.35 -16.22
CA ARG A 197 2.17 8.06 -17.53
C ARG A 197 1.23 8.44 -18.68
N ASP A 198 -0.06 8.21 -18.54
CA ASP A 198 -1.02 8.53 -19.60
C ASP A 198 -1.31 10.03 -19.70
N VAL A 199 -1.43 10.73 -18.56
CA VAL A 199 -1.44 12.21 -18.52
C VAL A 199 -0.13 12.73 -19.13
N GLN A 200 0.99 12.03 -18.91
CA GLN A 200 2.26 12.43 -19.49
C GLN A 200 2.26 12.38 -21.02
N LYS A 201 1.72 11.31 -21.61
CA LYS A 201 1.56 11.17 -23.07
C LYS A 201 0.63 12.23 -23.64
N ARG A 202 -0.51 12.52 -22.99
CA ARG A 202 -1.47 13.54 -23.45
C ARG A 202 -0.84 14.93 -23.51
N TYR A 203 -0.09 15.30 -22.47
CA TYR A 203 0.65 16.56 -22.46
C TYR A 203 1.68 16.66 -23.61
N GLN A 204 2.44 15.59 -23.89
CA GLN A 204 3.39 15.58 -25.01
C GLN A 204 2.68 15.73 -26.36
N LEU A 205 1.53 15.06 -26.53
CA LEU A 205 0.73 15.18 -27.74
C LEU A 205 0.25 16.63 -27.97
N VAL A 206 -0.17 17.32 -26.91
CA VAL A 206 -0.57 18.74 -26.99
C VAL A 206 0.62 19.63 -27.36
N LEU A 207 1.80 19.40 -26.76
CA LEU A 207 3.03 20.12 -27.11
C LEU A 207 3.40 19.93 -28.59
N ASP A 208 3.37 18.70 -29.08
CA ASP A 208 3.70 18.40 -30.47
C ASP A 208 2.70 19.04 -31.43
N LYS A 209 1.40 19.04 -31.07
CA LYS A 209 0.36 19.75 -31.84
C LYS A 209 0.60 21.25 -31.89
N MET A 210 1.01 21.88 -30.78
CA MET A 210 1.37 23.31 -30.78
C MET A 210 2.60 23.59 -31.64
N ARG A 211 3.63 22.74 -31.58
CA ARG A 211 4.81 22.87 -32.47
C ARG A 211 4.42 22.79 -33.93
N GLN A 212 3.56 21.84 -34.30
CA GLN A 212 3.05 21.71 -35.67
C GLN A 212 2.28 22.96 -36.13
N LEU A 213 1.41 23.50 -35.28
CA LEU A 213 0.70 24.75 -35.58
C LEU A 213 1.67 25.91 -35.79
N LEU A 214 2.70 26.05 -34.95
CA LEU A 214 3.71 27.10 -35.10
C LEU A 214 4.50 26.96 -36.41
N VAL A 215 4.88 25.74 -36.80
CA VAL A 215 5.59 25.49 -38.07
C VAL A 215 4.69 25.74 -39.29
N GLN A 216 3.39 25.47 -39.21
CA GLN A 216 2.43 25.76 -40.30
C GLN A 216 2.24 27.25 -40.58
N ARG A 217 2.74 28.12 -39.70
CA ARG A 217 2.66 29.58 -39.82
C ARG A 217 3.89 30.19 -40.53
N GLU A 218 5.04 29.50 -40.51
CA GLU A 218 6.28 29.92 -41.18
C GLU A 218 6.24 29.59 -42.68
#